data_AF-A0A9E6DQ19-F1
#
_entry.id   AF-A0A9E6DQ19-F1
#
_cell.length_a   1.000
_cell.length_b   1.000
_cell.length_c   1.000
_cell.angle_alpha   90.00
_cell.angle_beta   90.00
_cell.angle_gamma   90.00
#
_symmetry.space_group_name_H-M   'P 1'
#
loop_
_entity.id
_entity.type
_entity.pdbx_description
1 polymer ?
#
loop_
_entity_poly.entity_id
_entity_poly.type
_entity_poly.pdbx_seq_one_letter_code
_entity_poly.pdbx_strand_id
1 'polypeptide(L)'
;MDNVVKYADFIAEHGKLGGAVLANFSADIDEATKAFENYAGEYTSLADFAEELTDGIIEVPQCLASYINYESMAKDMEMNGDFFSIQFRYDQNHIFWSH
;
A
#
# COMPACT_ATOMS: atom_id res chain seq x y z
N MET A 1 2.16 26.98 -15.15
CA MET A 1 0.69 26.82 -14.98
C MET A 1 0.28 25.35 -15.05
N ASP A 2 1.24 24.43 -15.15
CA ASP A 2 1.01 23.02 -15.49
C ASP A 2 0.72 22.12 -14.30
N ASN A 3 1.32 22.35 -13.12
CA ASN A 3 1.13 21.44 -11.98
C ASN A 3 -0.31 21.46 -11.43
N VAL A 4 -1.02 22.58 -11.49
CA VAL A 4 -2.42 22.65 -11.01
C VAL A 4 -3.34 21.78 -11.87
N VAL A 5 -3.12 21.75 -13.19
CA VAL A 5 -3.86 20.88 -14.11
C VAL A 5 -3.50 19.42 -13.85
N LYS A 6 -2.20 19.10 -13.71
CA LYS A 6 -1.75 17.74 -13.36
C LYS A 6 -2.34 17.24 -12.04
N TYR A 7 -2.39 18.08 -11.00
CA TYR A 7 -3.02 17.69 -9.73
C TYR A 7 -4.53 17.44 -9.89
N ALA A 8 -5.22 18.27 -10.68
CA ALA A 8 -6.65 18.10 -10.92
C ALA A 8 -6.95 16.79 -11.67
N ASP A 9 -6.18 16.49 -12.72
CA ASP A 9 -6.33 15.26 -13.51
C ASP A 9 -6.01 14.03 -12.65
N PHE A 10 -4.92 14.07 -11.88
CA PHE A 10 -4.52 12.98 -10.99
C PHE A 10 -5.55 12.68 -9.90
N ILE A 11 -6.09 13.72 -9.26
CA ILE A 11 -7.15 13.55 -8.26
C ILE A 11 -8.46 13.11 -8.91
N ALA A 12 -8.76 13.53 -10.15
CA ALA A 12 -9.93 13.06 -10.88
C ALA A 12 -9.81 11.57 -11.26
N GLU A 13 -8.61 11.11 -11.62
CA GLU A 13 -8.33 9.72 -11.97
C GLU A 13 -8.33 8.78 -10.75
N HIS A 14 -7.60 9.15 -9.69
CA HIS A 14 -7.40 8.29 -8.53
C HIS A 14 -8.29 8.65 -7.31
N GLY A 15 -9.15 9.64 -7.47
CA GLY A 15 -10.10 10.09 -6.45
C GLY A 15 -9.42 10.48 -5.13
N LYS A 16 -10.05 10.10 -4.02
CA LYS A 16 -9.57 10.39 -2.66
C LYS A 16 -8.20 9.75 -2.38
N LEU A 17 -7.96 8.55 -2.92
CA LEU A 17 -6.68 7.86 -2.76
C LEU A 17 -5.55 8.65 -3.41
N GLY A 18 -5.78 9.18 -4.62
CA GLY A 18 -4.84 10.09 -5.28
C GLY A 18 -4.44 11.26 -4.40
N GLY A 19 -5.41 11.97 -3.81
CA GLY A 19 -5.11 13.09 -2.91
C GLY A 19 -4.29 12.69 -1.67
N ALA A 20 -4.53 11.50 -1.11
CA ALA A 20 -3.78 11.00 0.04
C ALA A 20 -2.35 10.57 -0.31
N VAL A 21 -2.17 9.87 -1.44
CA VAL A 21 -0.84 9.50 -1.97
C VAL A 21 -0.03 10.75 -2.29
N LEU A 22 -0.65 11.75 -2.92
CA LEU A 22 0.01 13.02 -3.22
C LEU A 22 0.49 13.73 -1.94
N ALA A 23 -0.32 13.73 -0.89
CA ALA A 23 0.08 14.28 0.41
C ALA A 23 1.25 13.50 1.05
N ASN A 24 1.29 12.17 0.87
CA ASN A 24 2.38 11.30 1.35
C ASN A 24 3.73 11.68 0.73
N PHE A 25 3.74 12.05 -0.56
CA PHE A 25 4.95 12.49 -1.28
C PHE A 25 5.20 14.00 -1.24
N SER A 26 4.68 14.72 -0.23
CA SER A 26 4.87 16.19 -0.11
C SER A 26 4.45 16.97 -1.37
N ALA A 27 3.38 16.50 -2.03
CA ALA A 27 2.87 17.02 -3.29
C ALA A 27 3.79 16.87 -4.51
N ASP A 28 4.76 15.94 -4.47
CA ASP A 28 5.49 15.52 -5.66
C ASP A 28 4.58 14.66 -6.54
N ILE A 29 4.08 15.25 -7.64
CA ILE A 29 3.16 14.59 -8.56
C ILE A 29 3.82 13.46 -9.34
N ASP A 30 5.12 13.56 -9.63
CA ASP A 30 5.82 12.57 -10.44
C ASP A 30 6.04 11.31 -9.60
N GLU A 31 6.45 11.46 -8.33
CA GLU A 31 6.56 10.33 -7.38
C GLU A 31 5.18 9.72 -7.04
N ALA A 32 4.17 10.57 -6.81
CA ALA A 32 2.81 10.09 -6.57
C ALA A 32 2.23 9.30 -7.76
N THR A 33 2.53 9.73 -8.99
CA THR A 33 2.11 9.02 -10.20
C THR A 33 2.81 7.68 -10.32
N LYS A 34 4.13 7.63 -10.12
CA LYS A 34 4.89 6.37 -10.15
C LYS A 34 4.41 5.39 -9.07
N ALA A 35 4.04 5.87 -7.89
CA ALA A 35 3.53 5.00 -6.83
C ALA A 35 2.32 4.17 -7.28
N PHE A 36 1.43 4.73 -8.11
CA PHE A 36 0.27 4.00 -8.64
C PHE A 36 0.64 2.87 -9.62
N GLU A 37 1.83 2.89 -10.22
CA GLU A 37 2.35 1.74 -11.00
C GLU A 37 2.66 0.54 -10.10
N ASN A 38 2.94 0.80 -8.81
CA ASN A 38 3.30 -0.17 -7.78
C ASN A 38 2.18 -0.42 -6.77
N TYR A 39 0.94 -0.08 -7.12
CA TYR A 39 -0.21 -0.29 -6.25
C TYR A 39 -0.56 -1.77 -6.11
N ALA A 40 -0.44 -2.31 -4.89
CA ALA A 40 -0.66 -3.72 -4.58
C ALA A 40 -2.12 -4.07 -4.30
N GLY A 41 -2.98 -3.07 -4.04
CA GLY A 41 -4.41 -3.26 -3.79
C GLY A 41 -4.89 -2.72 -2.45
N GLU A 42 -6.15 -3.03 -2.15
CA GLU A 42 -6.84 -2.67 -0.91
C GLU A 42 -7.03 -3.92 -0.05
N TYR A 43 -6.69 -3.83 1.23
CA TYR A 43 -6.71 -4.93 2.19
C TYR A 43 -7.43 -4.53 3.49
N THR A 44 -8.09 -5.49 4.13
CA THR A 44 -8.73 -5.29 5.44
C THR A 44 -7.71 -4.99 6.52
N SER A 45 -6.53 -5.59 6.42
CA SER A 45 -5.42 -5.36 7.34
C SER A 45 -4.08 -5.54 6.64
N LEU A 46 -3.01 -5.00 7.23
CA LEU A 46 -1.65 -5.28 6.75
C LEU A 46 -1.28 -6.76 6.94
N ALA A 47 -1.89 -7.44 7.92
CA ALA A 47 -1.68 -8.86 8.14
C ALA A 47 -2.27 -9.70 6.97
N ASP A 48 -3.43 -9.33 6.44
CA ASP A 48 -4.03 -9.99 5.27
C ASP A 48 -3.07 -9.93 4.07
N PHE A 49 -2.42 -8.78 3.86
CA PHE A 49 -1.42 -8.62 2.80
C PHE A 49 -0.17 -9.47 3.04
N ALA A 50 0.34 -9.52 4.28
CA ALA A 50 1.49 -10.36 4.59
C ALA A 50 1.17 -11.86 4.49
N GLU A 51 -0.05 -12.27 4.80
CA GLU A 51 -0.56 -13.63 4.59
C GLU A 51 -0.61 -13.97 3.10
N GLU A 52 -1.26 -13.13 2.29
CA GLU A 52 -1.32 -13.30 0.83
C GLU A 52 0.08 -13.40 0.20
N LEU A 53 1.01 -12.53 0.62
CA LEU A 53 2.38 -12.56 0.14
C LEU A 53 3.08 -13.88 0.52
N THR A 54 2.90 -14.34 1.76
CA THR A 54 3.51 -15.57 2.24
C THR A 54 2.99 -16.78 1.47
N ASP A 55 1.68 -16.86 1.29
CA ASP A 55 1.02 -17.94 0.54
C ASP A 55 1.39 -17.92 -0.95
N GLY A 56 1.71 -16.75 -1.50
CA GLY A 56 2.24 -16.59 -2.85
C GLY A 56 3.69 -17.10 -3.04
N ILE A 57 4.45 -17.26 -1.95
CA ILE A 57 5.86 -17.67 -1.99
C ILE A 57 6.03 -19.12 -1.52
N ILE A 58 5.33 -19.53 -0.46
CA ILE A 58 5.43 -20.85 0.14
C ILE A 58 4.07 -21.40 0.52
N GLU A 59 3.92 -22.73 0.45
CA GLU A 59 2.77 -23.41 1.03
C GLU A 59 3.00 -23.59 2.54
N VAL A 60 2.29 -22.83 3.36
CA VAL A 60 2.39 -22.90 4.82
C VAL A 60 1.78 -24.22 5.32
N PRO A 61 2.55 -25.09 6.02
CA PRO A 61 1.99 -26.30 6.61
C PRO A 61 0.90 -25.97 7.63
N GLN A 62 -0.23 -26.66 7.58
CA GLN A 62 -1.38 -26.41 8.46
C GLN A 62 -1.01 -26.47 9.96
N CYS A 63 -0.03 -27.29 10.34
CA CYS A 63 0.45 -27.38 11.72
C CYS A 63 1.23 -26.13 12.19
N LEU A 64 1.69 -25.28 11.25
CA LEU A 64 2.42 -24.04 11.52
C LEU A 64 1.57 -22.79 11.32
N ALA A 65 0.47 -22.86 10.54
CA ALA A 65 -0.34 -21.69 10.18
C ALA A 65 -0.75 -20.83 11.38
N SER A 66 -1.24 -21.44 12.47
CA SER A 66 -1.67 -20.72 13.68
C SER A 66 -0.52 -20.12 14.52
N TYR A 67 0.73 -20.41 14.17
CA TYR A 67 1.92 -19.90 14.85
C TYR A 67 2.56 -18.71 14.13
N ILE A 68 2.13 -18.39 12.91
CA ILE A 68 2.64 -17.26 12.15
C ILE A 68 1.95 -15.98 12.63
N ASN A 69 2.75 -14.96 12.92
CA ASN A 69 2.25 -13.65 13.32
C ASN A 69 2.38 -12.67 12.15
N TYR A 70 1.38 -12.69 11.25
CA TYR A 70 1.35 -11.83 10.07
C TYR A 70 1.26 -10.33 10.41
N GLU A 71 0.68 -9.95 11.56
CA GLU A 71 0.68 -8.55 12.00
C GLU A 71 2.09 -8.03 12.25
N SER A 72 2.93 -8.83 12.93
CA SER A 72 4.34 -8.46 13.17
C SER A 72 5.13 -8.44 11.87
N MET A 73 4.93 -9.43 11.00
CA MET A 73 5.59 -9.47 9.69
C MET A 73 5.29 -8.23 8.86
N ALA A 74 4.01 -7.87 8.73
CA ALA A 74 3.62 -6.70 7.93
C ALA A 74 4.17 -5.39 8.49
N LYS A 75 4.18 -5.25 9.83
CA LYS A 75 4.78 -4.09 10.50
C LYS A 75 6.28 -3.99 10.25
N ASP A 76 6.99 -5.12 10.32
CA ASP A 76 8.43 -5.16 10.07
C ASP A 76 8.73 -4.77 8.61
N MET A 77 7.95 -5.27 7.65
CA MET A 77 8.07 -4.94 6.24
C MET A 77 7.83 -3.44 5.97
N GLU A 78 6.76 -2.87 6.53
CA GLU A 78 6.47 -1.43 6.41
C GLU A 78 7.57 -0.58 7.06
N MET A 79 8.07 -0.98 8.24
CA MET A 79 9.16 -0.27 8.93
C MET A 79 10.49 -0.34 8.18
N ASN A 80 10.77 -1.45 7.49
CA ASN A 80 11.93 -1.59 6.62
C ASN A 80 11.79 -0.82 5.31
N GLY A 81 10.59 -0.33 5.00
CA GLY A 81 10.28 0.42 3.80
C GLY A 81 10.04 -0.48 2.59
N ASP A 82 9.69 -1.76 2.76
CA ASP A 82 9.35 -2.65 1.64
C ASP A 82 8.08 -2.16 0.91
N PHE A 83 7.14 -1.59 1.67
CA PHE A 83 5.94 -0.94 1.17
C PHE A 83 5.56 0.25 2.07
N PHE A 84 4.63 1.09 1.61
CA PHE A 84 3.89 2.02 2.47
C PHE A 84 2.38 1.81 2.33
N SER A 85 1.63 2.15 3.38
CA SER A 85 0.18 2.05 3.37
C SER A 85 -0.53 3.39 3.56
N ILE A 86 -1.70 3.53 2.93
CA ILE A 86 -2.64 4.64 3.14
C ILE A 86 -3.94 4.06 3.70
N GLN A 87 -4.25 4.41 4.95
CA GLN A 87 -5.45 3.94 5.65
C GLN A 87 -6.56 5.00 5.64
N PHE A 88 -7.76 4.62 5.20
CA PHE A 88 -8.96 5.48 5.30
C PHE A 88 -9.96 5.04 6.38
N ARG A 89 -9.99 3.74 6.68
CA ARG A 89 -10.77 3.10 7.75
C ARG A 89 -9.94 1.95 8.33
N TYR A 90 -10.35 1.43 9.48
CA TYR A 90 -9.64 0.31 10.11
C TYR A 90 -9.52 -0.92 9.19
N ASP A 91 -10.48 -1.09 8.27
CA ASP A 91 -10.62 -2.19 7.31
C ASP A 91 -10.32 -1.78 5.86
N GLN A 92 -9.73 -0.61 5.63
CA GLN A 92 -9.42 -0.10 4.30
C GLN A 92 -8.00 0.44 4.27
N ASN A 93 -7.06 -0.43 3.89
CA ASN A 93 -5.64 -0.15 3.79
C ASN A 93 -5.20 -0.33 2.34
N HIS A 94 -4.76 0.75 1.70
CA HIS A 94 -4.22 0.75 0.35
C HIS A 94 -2.70 0.59 0.42
N ILE A 95 -2.15 -0.44 -0.22
CA ILE A 95 -0.74 -0.78 -0.11
C ILE A 95 0.00 -0.50 -1.42
N PHE A 96 1.19 0.07 -1.31
CA PHE A 96 2.05 0.44 -2.42
C PHE A 96 3.47 -0.06 -2.17
N TRP A 97 4.04 -0.80 -3.11
CA TRP A 97 5.45 -1.22 -3.02
C TRP A 97 6.40 -0.01 -3.16
N SER A 98 7.52 -0.01 -2.44
CA SER A 98 8.48 1.10 -2.42
C SER A 98 9.56 1.05 -3.52
N HIS A 99 9.30 0.41 -4.67
CA HIS A 99 10.30 0.13 -5.72
C HIS A 99 10.21 1.01 -6.96
#